data_AF-A0ABD4VIX1-F1
#
_entry.id   AF-A0ABD4VIX1-F1
#
_cell.length_a   1.000
_cell.length_b   1.000
_cell.length_c   1.000
_cell.angle_alpha   90.00
_cell.angle_beta   90.00
_cell.angle_gamma   90.00
#
_symmetry.space_group_name_H-M   'P 1'
#
loop_
_entity.id
_entity.type
_entity.pdbx_description
1 polymer ?
#
loop_
_entity_poly.entity_id
_entity_poly.type
_entity_poly.pdbx_seq_one_letter_code
_entity_poly.pdbx_strand_id
1 'polypeptide(L)'
;MSEVSAIQAKINEVDAKLSELSSASSQLGGVSINISPDMEGISGLHVAGTKYDKQKENEINNITEGRDELIQYRDRAKSAVDEEISYLNTMRSNLETDLANAKAAEAAREAAARERARARSRKK
;
A
#
# COMPACT_ATOMS: atom_id res chain seq x y z
N MET A 1 -14.21 20.53 -18.43
CA MET A 1 -14.09 20.16 -17.01
C MET A 1 -13.42 21.30 -16.27
N SER A 2 -13.91 21.66 -15.08
CA SER A 2 -13.23 22.66 -14.24
C SER A 2 -11.98 22.05 -13.61
N GLU A 3 -11.01 22.90 -13.27
CA GLU A 3 -9.79 22.51 -12.55
C GLU A 3 -10.11 21.74 -11.24
N VAL A 4 -11.11 22.22 -10.50
CA VAL A 4 -11.65 21.56 -9.29
C VAL A 4 -12.13 20.14 -9.59
N SER A 5 -12.91 19.93 -10.66
CA SER A 5 -13.40 18.60 -11.00
C SER A 5 -12.29 17.64 -11.42
N ALA A 6 -11.24 18.14 -12.08
CA ALA A 6 -10.09 17.33 -12.47
C ALA A 6 -9.23 16.92 -11.27
N ILE A 7 -8.99 17.83 -10.32
CA ILE A 7 -8.25 17.52 -9.09
C ILE A 7 -9.04 16.53 -8.22
N GLN A 8 -10.35 16.72 -8.09
CA GLN A 8 -11.20 15.79 -7.34
C GLN A 8 -11.19 14.37 -7.94
N ALA A 9 -11.21 14.24 -9.27
CA ALA A 9 -11.11 12.95 -9.93
C ALA A 9 -9.78 12.23 -9.61
N LYS A 10 -8.66 12.97 -9.60
CA LYS A 10 -7.36 12.43 -9.20
C LYS A 10 -7.32 11.99 -7.74
N ILE A 11 -7.92 12.77 -6.82
CA ILE A 11 -8.03 12.36 -5.41
C ILE A 11 -8.79 11.03 -5.31
N ASN A 12 -9.91 10.89 -6.02
CA ASN A 12 -10.70 9.66 -5.98
C ASN A 12 -9.91 8.44 -6.52
N GLU A 13 -9.10 8.61 -7.57
CA GLU A 13 -8.21 7.55 -8.07
C GLU A 13 -7.14 7.16 -7.04
N VAL A 14 -6.56 8.14 -6.33
CA VAL A 14 -5.59 7.89 -5.27
C VAL A 14 -6.23 7.18 -4.09
N ASP A 15 -7.42 7.59 -3.68
CA ASP A 15 -8.18 6.95 -2.60
C ASP A 15 -8.51 5.48 -2.94
N ALA A 16 -8.90 5.19 -4.19
CA ALA A 16 -9.14 3.83 -4.64
C ALA A 16 -7.87 2.96 -4.54
N LYS A 17 -6.73 3.47 -5.02
CA LYS A 17 -5.43 2.77 -4.93
C LYS A 17 -5.00 2.57 -3.47
N LEU A 18 -5.16 3.57 -2.61
CA LEU A 18 -4.84 3.46 -1.19
C LEU A 18 -5.69 2.38 -0.50
N SER A 19 -6.97 2.26 -0.85
CA SER A 19 -7.85 1.21 -0.33
C SER A 19 -7.36 -0.19 -0.75
N GLU A 20 -7.01 -0.37 -2.03
CA GLU A 20 -6.50 -1.64 -2.55
C GLU A 20 -5.18 -2.04 -1.88
N LEU A 21 -4.22 -1.10 -1.78
CA LEU A 21 -2.92 -1.34 -1.16
C LEU A 21 -3.03 -1.60 0.34
N SER A 22 -3.92 -0.90 1.05
CA SER A 22 -4.17 -1.15 2.48
C SER A 22 -4.71 -2.56 2.72
N SER A 23 -5.61 -3.03 1.84
CA SER A 23 -6.08 -4.43 1.86
C SER A 23 -4.93 -5.41 1.61
N ALA A 24 -4.09 -5.15 0.60
CA ALA A 24 -2.94 -6.00 0.28
C ALA A 24 -1.92 -6.05 1.43
N SER A 25 -1.60 -4.91 2.05
CA SER A 25 -0.70 -4.84 3.21
C SER A 25 -1.24 -5.64 4.40
N SER A 26 -2.55 -5.55 4.67
CA SER A 26 -3.19 -6.33 5.72
C SER A 26 -3.15 -7.84 5.43
N GLN A 27 -3.37 -8.24 4.17
CA GLN A 27 -3.27 -9.65 3.76
C GLN A 27 -1.86 -10.19 3.95
N LEU A 28 -0.83 -9.43 3.56
CA LEU A 28 0.58 -9.79 3.77
C LEU A 28 0.93 -9.91 5.25
N GLY A 29 0.46 -8.98 6.09
CA GLY A 29 0.64 -9.05 7.54
C GLY A 29 -0.08 -10.23 8.20
N GLY A 30 -1.16 -10.72 7.59
CA GLY A 30 -1.90 -11.91 8.03
C GLY A 30 -1.27 -13.25 7.63
N VAL A 31 -0.25 -13.27 6.77
CA VAL A 31 0.42 -14.52 6.36
C VAL A 31 1.29 -15.06 7.51
N SER A 32 0.76 -16.09 8.18
CA SER A 32 1.48 -16.85 9.19
C SER A 32 2.31 -17.95 8.54
N ILE A 33 3.64 -17.91 8.72
CA ILE A 33 4.56 -18.92 8.21
C ILE A 33 4.99 -19.79 9.41
N ASN A 34 4.19 -20.83 9.69
CA ASN A 34 4.43 -21.78 10.78
C ASN A 34 4.88 -23.12 10.20
N ILE A 35 6.10 -23.17 9.69
CA ILE A 35 6.71 -24.40 9.17
C ILE A 35 7.63 -24.94 10.26
N SER A 36 7.28 -26.11 10.80
CA SER A 36 8.13 -26.82 11.75
C SER A 36 9.16 -27.67 11.00
N PRO A 37 10.44 -27.65 11.41
CA PRO A 37 11.41 -28.62 10.93
C PRO A 37 11.18 -30.01 11.52
N ASP A 38 10.36 -30.13 12.57
CA ASP A 38 9.99 -31.42 13.14
C ASP A 38 8.99 -32.11 12.23
N MET A 39 9.42 -33.21 11.61
CA MET A 39 8.52 -34.06 10.84
C MET A 39 7.62 -34.88 11.78
N GLU A 40 6.48 -34.30 12.15
CA GLU A 40 5.43 -34.99 12.92
C GLU A 40 5.01 -36.29 12.21
N GLY A 41 4.87 -37.36 13.00
CA GLY A 41 4.44 -38.69 12.51
C GLY A 41 5.57 -39.63 12.06
N ILE A 42 6.81 -39.15 11.92
CA ILE A 42 7.96 -40.00 11.55
C ILE A 42 9.12 -39.96 12.55
N SER A 43 8.94 -39.31 13.70
CA SER A 43 9.97 -39.17 14.75
C SER A 43 10.55 -40.51 15.23
N GLY A 44 9.76 -41.59 15.19
CA GLY A 44 10.18 -42.95 15.56
C GLY A 44 10.68 -43.83 14.41
N LEU A 45 10.64 -43.35 13.16
CA LEU A 45 11.09 -44.11 11.97
C LEU A 45 12.57 -43.88 11.63
N HIS A 46 13.29 -43.14 12.47
CA HIS A 46 14.70 -42.86 12.26
C HIS A 46 15.55 -44.13 12.41
N VAL A 47 16.28 -44.49 11.36
CA VAL A 47 17.28 -45.56 11.38
C VAL A 47 18.61 -44.97 11.84
N ALA A 48 19.03 -45.33 13.05
CA ALA A 48 20.30 -44.87 13.60
C ALA A 48 21.48 -45.25 12.70
N GLY A 49 22.35 -44.27 12.41
CA GLY A 49 23.55 -44.48 11.60
C GLY A 49 24.02 -43.18 10.95
N THR A 50 25.34 -42.98 10.92
CA THR A 50 25.99 -41.71 10.53
C THR A 50 25.55 -41.12 9.19
N LYS A 51 25.10 -41.95 8.24
CA LYS A 51 24.54 -41.50 6.96
C LYS A 51 23.14 -40.89 7.13
N TYR A 52 22.26 -41.58 7.86
CA TYR A 52 20.86 -41.18 8.07
C TYR A 52 20.75 -40.01 9.04
N ASP A 53 21.65 -39.91 10.02
CA ASP A 53 21.78 -38.76 10.92
C ASP A 53 22.06 -37.47 10.14
N LYS A 54 23.08 -37.50 9.27
CA LYS A 54 23.45 -36.36 8.41
C LYS A 54 22.36 -35.97 7.43
N GLN A 55 21.63 -36.94 6.87
CA GLN A 55 20.50 -36.65 5.98
C GLN A 55 19.40 -35.89 6.73
N LYS A 56 19.05 -36.34 7.95
CA LYS A 56 18.06 -35.67 8.79
C LYS A 56 18.49 -34.26 9.18
N GLU A 57 19.75 -34.05 9.57
CA GLU A 57 20.28 -32.72 9.86
C GLU A 57 20.17 -31.78 8.66
N ASN A 58 20.53 -32.25 7.46
CA ASN A 58 20.41 -31.46 6.24
C ASN A 58 18.94 -31.12 5.91
N GLU A 59 18.01 -32.04 6.11
CA GLU A 59 16.58 -31.80 5.90
C GLU A 59 16.05 -30.72 6.85
N ILE A 60 16.40 -30.79 8.15
CA ILE A 60 16.05 -29.78 9.15
C ILE A 60 16.60 -28.40 8.77
N ASN A 61 17.87 -28.35 8.34
CA ASN A 61 18.50 -27.09 7.91
C ASN A 61 17.77 -26.51 6.69
N ASN A 62 17.52 -27.33 5.65
CA ASN A 62 16.81 -26.88 4.45
C ASN A 62 15.40 -26.35 4.76
N ILE A 63 14.67 -26.99 5.66
CA ILE A 63 13.33 -26.53 6.08
C ILE A 63 13.43 -25.19 6.82
N THR A 64 14.41 -25.07 7.72
CA THR A 64 14.62 -23.84 8.50
C THR A 64 15.02 -22.67 7.60
N GLU A 65 15.98 -22.89 6.71
CA GLU A 65 16.43 -21.88 5.72
C GLU A 65 15.29 -21.46 4.81
N GLY A 66 14.55 -22.42 4.23
CA GLY A 66 13.40 -22.13 3.38
C GLY A 66 12.28 -21.36 4.10
N ARG A 67 12.03 -21.66 5.38
CA ARG A 67 11.08 -20.91 6.21
C ARG A 67 11.52 -19.46 6.37
N ASP A 68 12.80 -19.24 6.69
CA ASP A 68 13.34 -17.91 6.92
C ASP A 68 13.37 -17.08 5.62
N GLU A 69 13.64 -17.72 4.47
CA GLU A 69 13.48 -17.09 3.14
C GLU A 69 12.04 -16.63 2.89
N LEU A 70 11.04 -17.48 3.14
CA LEU A 70 9.63 -17.12 2.97
C LEU A 70 9.23 -15.93 3.86
N ILE A 71 9.72 -15.88 5.10
CA ILE A 71 9.52 -14.75 6.01
C ILE A 71 10.12 -13.48 5.41
N GLN A 72 11.36 -13.53 4.93
CA GLN A 72 12.01 -12.39 4.29
C GLN A 72 11.25 -11.91 3.04
N TYR A 73 10.74 -12.82 2.21
CA TYR A 73 9.93 -12.47 1.04
C TYR A 73 8.64 -11.73 1.44
N ARG A 74 7.92 -12.24 2.45
CA ARG A 74 6.73 -11.57 2.99
C ARG A 74 7.06 -10.18 3.50
N ASP A 75 8.12 -10.04 4.30
CA ASP A 75 8.48 -8.77 4.93
C ASP A 75 8.95 -7.73 3.90
N ARG A 76 9.68 -8.14 2.87
CA ARG A 76 10.05 -7.28 1.72
C ARG A 76 8.83 -6.84 0.92
N ALA A 77 7.92 -7.76 0.61
CA ALA A 77 6.69 -7.44 -0.11
C ALA A 77 5.83 -6.45 0.70
N LYS A 78 5.71 -6.67 2.01
CA LYS A 78 4.98 -5.77 2.90
C LYS A 78 5.64 -4.38 2.95
N SER A 79 6.96 -4.32 3.09
CA SER A 79 7.69 -3.05 3.13
C SER A 79 7.48 -2.24 1.85
N ALA A 80 7.56 -2.88 0.68
CA ALA A 80 7.32 -2.21 -0.60
C ALA A 80 5.89 -1.66 -0.73
N VAL A 81 4.88 -2.40 -0.26
CA VAL A 81 3.48 -1.93 -0.24
C VAL A 81 3.30 -0.77 0.73
N ASP A 82 3.90 -0.84 1.93
CA ASP A 82 3.80 0.22 2.94
C ASP A 82 4.50 1.52 2.48
N GLU A 83 5.62 1.41 1.75
CA GLU A 83 6.30 2.55 1.12
C GLU A 83 5.41 3.23 0.07
N GLU A 84 4.75 2.47 -0.79
CA GLU A 84 3.83 3.02 -1.80
C GLU A 84 2.61 3.70 -1.15
N ILE A 85 2.06 3.12 -0.07
CA ILE A 85 0.99 3.74 0.72
C ILE A 85 1.45 5.11 1.27
N SER A 86 2.67 5.18 1.80
CA SER A 86 3.24 6.44 2.32
C SER A 86 3.39 7.50 1.22
N TYR A 87 3.90 7.10 0.06
CA TYR A 87 4.02 7.98 -1.11
C TYR A 87 2.66 8.51 -1.58
N LEU A 88 1.66 7.63 -1.72
CA LEU A 88 0.32 8.00 -2.17
C LEU A 88 -0.40 8.90 -1.15
N ASN A 89 -0.21 8.69 0.16
CA ASN A 89 -0.73 9.59 1.19
C ASN A 89 -0.15 11.00 1.08
N THR A 90 1.15 11.12 0.79
CA THR A 90 1.79 12.42 0.53
C THR A 90 1.20 13.09 -0.70
N MET A 91 1.03 12.33 -1.79
CA MET A 91 0.41 12.84 -3.03
C MET A 91 -1.04 13.28 -2.80
N ARG A 92 -1.81 12.51 -2.03
CA ARG A 92 -3.19 12.86 -1.64
C ARG A 92 -3.25 14.18 -0.88
N SER A 93 -2.37 14.38 0.10
CA SER A 93 -2.29 15.62 0.88
C SER A 93 -1.96 16.84 0.00
N ASN A 94 -1.07 16.67 -0.98
CA ASN A 94 -0.76 17.74 -1.93
C ASN A 94 -1.97 18.08 -2.82
N LEU A 95 -2.67 17.06 -3.33
CA LEU A 95 -3.89 17.26 -4.13
C LEU A 95 -5.01 17.93 -3.33
N GLU A 96 -5.17 17.62 -2.04
CA GLU A 96 -6.13 18.31 -1.17
C GLU A 96 -5.81 19.82 -1.05
N THR A 97 -4.53 20.16 -0.95
CA THR A 97 -4.05 21.55 -0.94
C THR A 97 -4.34 22.24 -2.28
N ASP A 98 -4.02 21.58 -3.40
CA ASP A 98 -4.30 22.09 -4.74
C ASP A 98 -5.81 22.28 -4.97
N LEU A 99 -6.64 21.36 -4.46
CA LEU A 99 -8.09 21.47 -4.55
C LEU A 99 -8.62 22.70 -3.80
N ALA A 100 -8.11 22.97 -2.59
CA ALA A 100 -8.48 24.14 -1.82
C ALA A 100 -8.10 25.44 -2.55
N ASN A 101 -6.90 25.49 -3.13
CA ASN A 101 -6.42 26.61 -3.92
C ASN A 101 -7.26 26.83 -5.18
N ALA A 102 -7.59 25.76 -5.91
CA ALA A 102 -8.42 25.82 -7.11
C ALA A 102 -9.84 26.34 -6.80
N LYS A 103 -10.45 25.88 -5.71
CA LYS A 103 -11.76 26.37 -5.24
C LYS A 103 -11.71 27.86 -4.89
N ALA A 104 -10.67 28.31 -4.20
CA ALA A 104 -10.49 29.72 -3.86
C ALA A 104 -10.32 30.59 -5.12
N ALA A 105 -9.52 30.13 -6.08
CA ALA A 105 -9.32 30.82 -7.35
C ALA A 105 -10.62 30.92 -8.17
N GLU A 106 -11.41 29.85 -8.23
CA GLU A 106 -12.71 29.85 -8.90
C GLU A 106 -13.69 30.84 -8.26
N ALA A 107 -13.79 30.84 -6.93
CA ALA A 107 -14.61 31.80 -6.18
C ALA A 107 -14.19 33.26 -6.42
N ALA A 108 -12.88 33.54 -6.47
CA ALA A 108 -12.36 34.88 -6.75
C ALA A 108 -12.70 35.33 -8.19
N ARG A 109 -12.59 34.43 -9.18
CA ARG A 109 -12.97 34.71 -10.57
C ARG A 109 -14.47 35.00 -10.68
N GLU A 110 -15.32 34.24 -9.99
CA GLU A 110 -16.75 34.47 -9.95
C GLU A 110 -17.11 35.82 -9.31
N ALA A 111 -16.50 36.15 -8.17
CA ALA A 111 -16.72 37.42 -7.49
C ALA A 111 -16.37 38.61 -8.40
N ALA A 112 -15.20 38.57 -9.05
CA ALA A 112 -14.78 39.60 -9.99
C ALA A 112 -15.72 39.71 -11.22
N ALA A 113 -16.22 38.57 -11.72
CA ALA A 113 -17.19 38.58 -12.83
C ALA A 113 -18.53 39.23 -12.42
N ARG A 114 -19.02 38.94 -11.21
CA ARG A 114 -20.25 39.55 -10.66
C ARG A 114 -20.10 41.05 -10.47
N GLU A 115 -18.96 41.51 -9.96
CA GLU A 115 -18.68 42.95 -9.82
C GLU A 115 -18.65 43.67 -11.18
N ARG A 116 -17.98 43.08 -12.18
CA ARG A 116 -17.97 43.62 -13.55
C ARG A 116 -19.38 43.70 -14.14
N ALA A 117 -20.22 42.69 -13.91
CA ALA A 117 -21.61 42.70 -14.37
C ALA A 117 -22.45 43.80 -13.68
N ARG A 118 -22.27 44.01 -12.36
CA ARG A 118 -22.90 45.11 -11.61
C ARG A 118 -22.45 46.48 -12.10
N ALA A 119 -21.16 46.66 -12.38
CA ALA A 119 -20.63 47.92 -12.90
C ALA A 119 -21.19 48.26 -14.30
N ARG A 120 -21.40 47.25 -15.15
CA ARG A 120 -21.98 47.41 -16.49
C ARG A 120 -23.47 47.76 -16.44
N SER A 121 -24.23 47.20 -15.50
CA SER A 121 -25.67 47.48 -15.36
C SER A 121 -25.96 48.88 -14.80
N ARG A 122 -25.06 49.46 -14.00
CA ARG A 122 -25.19 50.84 -13.49
C ARG A 122 -24.89 51.95 -14.51
N LYS A 123 -24.33 51.61 -15.67
CA LYS A 123 -24.00 52.56 -16.75
C LYS A 123 -25.08 52.68 -17.83
N LYS A 124 -26.17 51.92 -17.74
CA LYS A 124 -27.36 52.02 -18.58
C LYS A 124 -28.46 52.71 -17.79
#